data_AF-A0A7S0MGD4-F1
#
_entry.id   AF-A0A7S0MGD4-F1
#
_cell.length_a   1.000
_cell.length_b   1.000
_cell.length_c   1.000
_cell.angle_alpha   90.00
_cell.angle_beta   90.00
_cell.angle_gamma   90.00
#
_symmetry.space_group_name_H-M   'P 1'
#
loop_
_entity.id
_entity.type
_entity.pdbx_description
1 polymer ?
#
loop_
_entity_poly.entity_id
_entity_poly.type
_entity_poly.pdbx_seq_one_letter_code
_entity_poly.pdbx_strand_id
1 'polypeptide(L)'
;DLEAILGHGVACIRRAGWDPHAAVQANPVLARHAERIHIVTEAIENSVSSSAVRAAIRRNQSVKYLVDEGVLAYMRRHALYQAPHSEQPPAPTPGPGSV
;
A
#
# COMPACT_ATOMS: atom_id res chain seq x y z
N ASP A 1 -13.11 18.55 9.85
CA ASP A 1 -13.22 18.65 11.32
C ASP A 1 -13.40 17.26 11.90
N LEU A 2 -12.60 16.85 12.90
CA LEU A 2 -12.61 15.46 13.41
C LEU A 2 -13.97 15.10 14.00
N GLU A 3 -14.59 16.04 14.71
CA GLU A 3 -15.93 15.86 15.27
C GLU A 3 -16.99 15.66 14.18
N ALA A 4 -16.88 16.34 13.04
CA ALA A 4 -17.78 16.14 11.90
C ALA A 4 -17.66 14.73 11.32
N ILE A 5 -16.43 14.19 11.22
CA ILE A 5 -16.20 12.81 10.76
C ILE A 5 -16.85 11.82 11.75
N LEU A 6 -16.60 12.00 13.05
CA LEU A 6 -17.19 11.16 14.10
C LEU A 6 -18.72 11.30 14.17
N GLY A 7 -19.26 12.46 13.78
CA GLY A 7 -20.70 12.67 13.60
C GLY A 7 -21.34 11.71 12.60
N HIS A 8 -20.61 11.25 11.58
CA HIS A 8 -21.09 10.22 10.65
C HIS A 8 -20.88 8.79 11.17
N GLY A 9 -19.85 8.59 12.00
CA GLY A 9 -19.42 7.29 12.49
C GLY A 9 -18.30 6.69 11.65
N VAL A 10 -17.56 5.75 12.25
CA VAL A 10 -16.34 5.17 11.66
C VAL A 10 -16.35 3.65 11.88
N ALA A 11 -16.16 2.89 10.81
CA ALA A 11 -15.79 1.48 10.90
C ALA A 11 -14.27 1.35 10.77
N CYS A 12 -13.61 0.89 11.83
CA CYS A 12 -12.16 0.74 11.90
C CYS A 12 -11.79 -0.73 11.83
N ILE A 13 -11.07 -1.14 10.79
CA ILE A 13 -10.59 -2.52 10.64
C ILE A 13 -9.26 -2.68 11.39
N ARG A 14 -9.21 -3.62 12.32
CA ARG A 14 -8.00 -3.91 13.09
C ARG A 14 -6.94 -4.57 12.20
N ARG A 15 -5.68 -4.15 12.37
CA ARG A 15 -4.50 -4.81 11.78
C ARG A 15 -3.52 -5.21 12.88
N ALA A 16 -2.69 -6.21 12.63
CA ALA A 16 -1.63 -6.62 13.56
C ALA A 16 -0.71 -5.46 13.94
N GLY A 17 -0.27 -5.47 15.21
CA GLY A 17 0.68 -4.49 15.74
C GLY A 17 0.04 -3.15 16.16
N TRP A 18 -1.27 -2.99 16.06
CA TRP A 18 -1.97 -1.80 16.54
C TRP A 18 -3.27 -2.16 17.28
N ASP A 19 -3.50 -1.52 18.42
CA ASP A 19 -4.71 -1.71 19.23
C ASP A 19 -5.66 -0.50 19.08
N PRO A 20 -6.72 -0.62 18.25
CA PRO A 20 -7.70 0.44 18.09
C PRO A 20 -8.47 0.77 19.37
N HIS A 21 -8.69 -0.21 20.26
CA HIS A 21 -9.45 0.05 21.49
C HIS A 21 -8.64 0.97 22.42
N ALA A 22 -7.36 0.65 22.64
CA ALA A 22 -6.47 1.51 23.41
C ALA A 22 -6.34 2.91 22.80
N ALA A 23 -6.26 3.01 21.47
CA ALA A 23 -6.16 4.29 20.77
C ALA A 23 -7.40 5.17 20.94
N VAL A 24 -8.61 4.59 20.90
CA VAL A 24 -9.87 5.32 21.14
C VAL A 24 -9.94 5.82 22.58
N GLN A 25 -9.57 4.99 23.56
CA GLN A 25 -9.60 5.37 24.97
C GLN A 25 -8.58 6.46 25.32
N ALA A 26 -7.41 6.44 24.67
CA ALA A 26 -6.35 7.41 24.92
C ALA A 26 -6.67 8.83 24.40
N ASN A 27 -7.62 8.98 23.47
CA ASN A 27 -7.98 10.26 22.89
C ASN A 27 -9.35 10.74 23.40
N PRO A 28 -9.44 11.87 24.13
CA PRO A 28 -10.70 12.35 24.70
C PRO A 28 -11.82 12.58 23.67
N VAL A 29 -11.49 13.02 22.45
CA VAL A 29 -12.47 13.25 21.39
C VAL A 29 -12.98 11.92 20.85
N LEU A 30 -12.11 10.95 20.60
CA LEU A 30 -12.52 9.61 20.15
C LEU A 30 -13.33 8.88 21.24
N ALA A 31 -12.90 8.97 22.49
CA ALA A 31 -13.57 8.36 23.63
C ALA A 31 -15.01 8.89 23.82
N ARG A 32 -15.22 10.19 23.61
CA ARG A 32 -16.56 10.81 23.66
C ARG A 32 -17.51 10.30 22.57
N HIS A 33 -16.97 9.83 21.45
CA HIS A 33 -17.73 9.29 20.31
C HIS A 33 -17.53 7.78 20.14
N ALA A 34 -17.10 7.07 21.19
CA ALA A 34 -16.75 5.66 21.11
C ALA A 34 -17.90 4.78 20.61
N GLU A 35 -19.15 5.16 20.90
CA GLU A 35 -20.36 4.48 20.42
C GLU A 35 -20.54 4.57 18.89
N ARG A 36 -19.89 5.53 18.24
CA ARG A 36 -19.90 5.71 16.78
C ARG A 36 -18.68 5.11 16.09
N ILE A 37 -17.76 4.51 16.85
CA ILE A 37 -16.54 3.89 16.34
C ILE A 37 -16.68 2.37 16.47
N HIS A 38 -16.91 1.69 15.35
CA HIS A 38 -17.05 0.25 15.28
C HIS A 38 -15.70 -0.39 14.92
N ILE A 39 -15.10 -1.10 15.86
CA ILE A 39 -13.86 -1.83 15.62
C ILE A 39 -14.20 -3.22 15.08
N VAL A 40 -13.75 -3.51 13.86
CA VAL A 40 -13.94 -4.78 13.16
C VAL A 40 -12.64 -5.56 13.20
N THR A 41 -12.67 -6.76 13.77
CA THR A 41 -11.51 -7.66 13.77
C THR A 41 -11.65 -8.66 12.63
N GLU A 42 -10.70 -8.66 11.70
CA GLU A 42 -10.65 -9.64 10.61
C GLU A 42 -10.18 -11.00 11.15
N ALA A 43 -10.80 -12.09 10.68
CA ALA A 43 -10.37 -13.45 11.02
C ALA A 43 -9.04 -13.84 10.33
N ILE A 44 -8.77 -13.22 9.18
CA ILE A 44 -7.54 -13.42 8.40
C ILE A 44 -6.96 -12.04 8.12
N GLU A 45 -5.76 -11.77 8.61
CA GLU A 45 -5.16 -10.44 8.52
C GLU A 45 -4.65 -10.11 7.11
N ASN A 46 -5.05 -8.96 6.58
CA ASN A 46 -4.46 -8.41 5.36
C ASN A 46 -3.18 -7.58 5.67
N SER A 47 -2.02 -8.15 5.34
CA SER A 47 -0.72 -7.50 5.52
C SER A 47 -0.25 -6.73 4.28
N VAL A 48 -0.95 -6.80 3.15
CA VAL A 48 -0.53 -6.14 1.90
C VAL A 48 -0.73 -4.64 1.99
N SER A 49 0.35 -3.87 1.82
CA SER A 49 0.30 -2.41 1.79
C SER A 49 0.67 -1.87 0.40
N SER A 50 0.08 -0.74 0.01
CA SER A 50 0.40 -0.10 -1.27
C SER A 50 1.88 0.29 -1.38
N SER A 51 2.52 0.65 -0.26
CA SER A 51 3.96 0.92 -0.23
C SER A 51 4.79 -0.31 -0.59
N ALA A 52 4.44 -1.48 -0.03
CA ALA A 52 5.10 -2.75 -0.36
C ALA A 52 4.87 -3.15 -1.82
N VAL A 53 3.63 -3.03 -2.32
CA VAL A 53 3.28 -3.32 -3.73
C VAL A 53 4.10 -2.43 -4.67
N ARG A 54 4.12 -1.10 -4.46
CA ARG A 54 4.92 -0.19 -5.29
C ARG A 54 6.42 -0.49 -5.20
N ALA A 55 6.93 -0.86 -4.03
CA ALA A 55 8.33 -1.22 -3.86
C ALA A 55 8.70 -2.53 -4.56
N ALA A 56 7.81 -3.52 -4.58
CA ALA A 56 7.97 -4.75 -5.34
C ALA A 56 8.00 -4.46 -6.85
N ILE A 57 7.08 -3.62 -7.35
CA ILE A 57 7.06 -3.19 -8.77
C ILE A 57 8.37 -2.50 -9.15
N ARG A 58 8.84 -1.53 -8.35
CA ARG A 58 10.13 -0.85 -8.59
C ARG A 58 11.34 -1.79 -8.63
N ARG A 59 11.30 -2.89 -7.88
CA ARG A 59 12.34 -3.93 -7.84
C ARG A 59 12.12 -5.04 -8.87
N ASN A 60 11.19 -4.84 -9.80
CA ASN A 60 10.83 -5.82 -10.83
C ASN A 60 10.39 -7.18 -10.26
N GLN A 61 9.78 -7.18 -9.07
CA GLN A 61 9.26 -8.37 -8.40
C GLN A 61 7.80 -8.60 -8.81
N SER A 62 7.38 -9.87 -8.82
CA SER A 62 5.98 -10.22 -9.09
C SER A 62 5.08 -9.73 -7.95
N VAL A 63 3.99 -9.06 -8.32
CA VAL A 63 2.88 -8.69 -7.41
C VAL A 63 1.60 -9.44 -7.78
N LYS A 64 1.71 -10.52 -8.57
CA LYS A 64 0.57 -11.38 -8.90
C LYS A 64 -0.05 -11.92 -7.61
N TYR A 65 -1.37 -11.94 -7.52
CA TYR A 65 -2.17 -12.32 -6.34
C TYR A 65 -2.11 -11.35 -5.14
N LEU A 66 -1.31 -10.29 -5.18
CA LEU A 66 -1.36 -9.20 -4.18
C LEU A 66 -2.37 -8.11 -4.57
N VAL A 67 -2.72 -8.07 -5.85
CA VAL A 67 -3.67 -7.14 -6.46
C VAL A 67 -4.52 -7.90 -7.46
N ASP A 68 -5.67 -7.34 -7.80
CA ASP A 68 -6.51 -7.84 -8.88
C ASP A 68 -5.79 -7.80 -10.23
N GLU A 69 -6.08 -8.78 -11.10
CA GLU A 69 -5.44 -8.90 -12.42
C GLU A 69 -5.73 -7.71 -13.34
N GLY A 70 -6.94 -7.14 -13.29
CA GLY A 70 -7.29 -5.94 -14.04
C GLY A 70 -6.48 -4.72 -13.58
N VAL A 71 -6.26 -4.61 -12.27
CA VAL A 71 -5.39 -3.57 -11.70
C VAL A 71 -3.94 -3.76 -12.11
N LEU A 72 -3.44 -5.01 -12.12
CA LEU A 72 -2.10 -5.33 -12.58
C LEU A 72 -1.89 -4.98 -14.07
N ALA A 73 -2.87 -5.35 -14.92
CA ALA A 73 -2.85 -5.03 -16.34
C ALA A 73 -2.84 -3.50 -16.57
N TYR A 74 -3.67 -2.77 -15.81
CA TYR A 74 -3.71 -1.31 -15.87
C TYR A 74 -2.37 -0.68 -15.50
N MET A 75 -1.78 -1.08 -14.36
CA MET A 75 -0.49 -0.55 -13.92
C MET A 75 0.62 -0.79 -14.96
N ARG A 76 0.64 -1.96 -15.61
CA ARG A 76 1.60 -2.28 -16.68
C ARG A 76 1.40 -1.42 -17.92
N ARG A 77 0.15 -1.30 -18.41
CA ARG A 77 -0.18 -0.50 -19.59
C ARG A 77 0.24 0.96 -19.44
N HIS A 78 0.13 1.50 -18.22
CA HIS A 78 0.44 2.90 -17.92
C HIS A 78 1.82 3.10 -17.27
N ALA A 79 2.67 2.06 -17.24
CA ALA A 79 4.01 2.10 -16.63
C ALA A 79 4.05 2.68 -15.20
N LEU A 80 3.00 2.45 -14.40
CA LEU A 80 2.90 3.00 -13.06
C LEU A 80 3.92 2.35 -12.12
N TYR A 81 4.58 3.19 -11.31
CA TYR A 81 5.53 2.77 -10.27
C TYR A 81 6.78 2.04 -10.77
N GLN A 82 7.06 2.07 -12.08
CA GLN A 82 8.35 1.65 -12.60
C GLN A 82 9.43 2.63 -12.15
N ALA A 83 10.64 2.14 -11.90
CA ALA A 83 11.77 3.03 -11.68
C ALA A 83 11.97 3.89 -12.95
N PRO A 84 12.30 5.19 -12.84
CA PRO A 84 12.77 5.93 -14.00
C PRO A 84 13.91 5.13 -14.63
N HIS A 85 13.86 4.95 -15.95
CA HIS A 85 14.87 4.22 -16.70
C HIS A 85 16.24 4.77 -16.32
N SER A 86 17.00 4.06 -15.49
CA SER A 86 18.44 4.26 -15.41
C SER A 86 18.93 3.83 -16.78
N GLU A 87 19.24 4.80 -17.62
CA GLU A 87 19.89 4.61 -18.92
C GLU A 87 21.05 3.64 -18.71
N GLN A 88 20.91 2.40 -19.19
CA GLN A 88 22.04 1.49 -19.21
C GLN A 88 23.09 2.14 -20.11
N PRO A 89 24.34 2.34 -19.65
CA PRO A 89 25.38 2.82 -20.54
C PRO A 89 25.46 1.88 -21.75
N PRO A 90 25.61 2.41 -22.97
CA PRO A 90 25.58 1.63 -24.19
C PRO A 90 26.59 0.48 -24.07
N ALA A 91 26.17 -0.71 -24.49
CA ALA A 91 27.03 -1.89 -24.53
C ALA A 91 28.38 -1.54 -25.19
N PRO A 92 29.51 -2.03 -24.67
CA PRO A 92 30.81 -1.79 -25.30
C PRO A 92 30.76 -2.29 -26.74
N THR A 93 30.91 -1.38 -27.69
CA THR A 93 31.04 -1.70 -29.11
C THR A 93 32.19 -2.69 -29.28
N PRO A 94 31.99 -3.85 -29.93
CA PRO A 94 33.09 -4.75 -30.24
C PRO A 94 34.10 -3.97 -31.10
N GLY A 95 35.33 -3.87 -30.60
CA GLY A 95 36.42 -3.22 -31.32
C GLY A 95 36.63 -3.89 -32.68
N PRO A 96 37.13 -3.15 -33.69
CA PRO A 96 37.38 -3.72 -35.00
C PRO A 96 38.35 -4.88 -34.85
N GLY A 97 37.90 -6.07 -35.25
CA GLY A 97 38.69 -7.29 -35.19
C GLY A 97 40.02 -7.08 -35.91
N SER A 98 41.11 -7.33 -35.21
CA SER A 98 42.42 -7.43 -35.83
C SER A 98 42.43 -8.63 -36.77
N VAL A 99 42.55 -8.34 -38.06
CA VAL A 99 43.01 -9.25 -39.11
C VAL A 99 44.50 -9.56 -38.94
#